data_AF-A0A6M6JW18-F1
#
_entry.id   AF-A0A6M6JW18-F1
#
_cell.length_a   1.000
_cell.length_b   1.000
_cell.length_c   1.000
_cell.angle_alpha   90.00
_cell.angle_beta   90.00
_cell.angle_gamma   90.00
#
_symmetry.space_group_name_H-M   'P 1'
#
loop_
_entity.id
_entity.type
_entity.pdbx_description
1 polymer ?
#
loop_
_entity_poly.entity_id
_entity_poly.type
_entity_poly.pdbx_seq_one_letter_code
_entity_poly.pdbx_strand_id
1 'polypeptide(L)'
;MGTSLTPFITAFACAVVVAITWFAGRAASAGWALVLGLVGGGAAGNLVDRLARPPGPGRGAVVDFVDVAWFAAFNLADAALTIGVAVAFVLSWRG
;
A
#
# COMPACT_ATOMS: atom_id res chain seq x y z
N MET A 1 23.53 2.46 -4.84
CA MET A 1 22.97 3.04 -6.08
C MET A 1 21.42 3.10 -6.08
N GLY A 2 20.75 3.25 -4.92
CA GLY A 2 19.27 3.28 -4.84
C GLY A 2 18.66 4.49 -4.12
N THR A 3 19.49 5.42 -3.63
CA THR A 3 19.08 6.53 -2.76
C THR A 3 18.51 7.75 -3.49
N SER A 4 18.69 7.85 -4.82
CA SER A 4 18.17 8.97 -5.62
C SER A 4 16.73 8.76 -6.09
N LEU A 5 16.27 7.51 -6.21
CA LEU A 5 14.92 7.18 -6.68
C LEU A 5 13.87 7.16 -5.55
N THR A 6 14.29 6.96 -4.29
CA THR A 6 13.39 6.86 -3.12
C THR A 6 12.39 8.02 -3.01
N PRO A 7 12.80 9.29 -3.20
CA PRO A 7 11.86 10.42 -3.16
C PRO A 7 10.85 10.39 -4.31
N PHE A 8 11.26 9.98 -5.51
CA PHE A 8 10.36 9.87 -6.67
C PHE A 8 9.32 8.78 -6.45
N ILE A 9 9.73 7.62 -5.94
CA ILE A 9 8.83 6.52 -5.60
C ILE A 9 7.83 6.96 -4.53
N THR A 10 8.29 7.69 -3.52
CA THR A 10 7.42 8.24 -2.47
C THR A 10 6.41 9.24 -3.05
N ALA A 11 6.84 10.17 -3.90
CA ALA A 11 5.96 11.14 -4.53
C ALA A 11 4.89 10.47 -5.42
N PHE A 12 5.29 9.45 -6.19
CA PHE A 12 4.36 8.64 -6.95
C PHE A 12 3.38 7.89 -6.04
N ALA A 13 3.86 7.29 -4.94
CA ALA A 13 3.00 6.63 -3.96
C ALA A 13 1.99 7.59 -3.32
N CYS A 14 2.37 8.84 -3.02
CA CYS A 14 1.43 9.88 -2.58
C CYS A 14 0.29 10.07 -3.59
N ALA A 15 0.62 10.24 -4.86
CA ALA A 15 -0.38 10.43 -5.92
C ALA A 15 -1.33 9.23 -6.04
N VAL A 16 -0.79 8.00 -5.96
CA VAL A 16 -1.57 6.76 -5.98
C VAL A 16 -2.50 6.66 -4.77
N VAL A 17 -2.02 6.94 -3.56
CA VAL A 17 -2.85 6.92 -2.34
C VAL A 17 -3.99 7.92 -2.42
N VAL A 18 -3.73 9.15 -2.90
CA VAL A 18 -4.76 10.18 -3.11
C VAL A 18 -5.78 9.72 -4.16
N ALA A 19 -5.33 9.15 -5.27
CA ALA A 19 -6.23 8.63 -6.30
C ALA A 19 -7.12 7.50 -5.75
N ILE A 20 -6.54 6.50 -5.07
CA ILE A 20 -7.28 5.37 -4.52
C ILE A 20 -8.29 5.84 -3.49
N THR A 21 -7.92 6.71 -2.57
CA THR A 21 -8.83 7.25 -1.55
C THR A 21 -9.98 8.05 -2.17
N TRP A 22 -9.70 8.81 -3.23
CA TRP A 22 -10.74 9.52 -4.00
C TRP A 22 -11.73 8.57 -4.68
N PHE A 23 -11.23 7.50 -5.32
CA PHE A 23 -12.08 6.50 -5.99
C PHE A 23 -12.78 5.56 -5.00
N ALA A 24 -12.22 5.31 -3.82
CA ALA A 24 -12.83 4.48 -2.78
C ALA A 24 -14.21 5.03 -2.37
N GLY A 25 -14.34 6.35 -2.23
CA GLY A 25 -15.62 7.01 -1.95
C GLY A 25 -16.64 6.96 -3.09
N ARG A 26 -16.24 6.46 -4.27
CA ARG A 26 -17.09 6.31 -5.47
C ARG A 26 -17.37 4.86 -5.83
N ALA A 27 -16.94 3.90 -5.00
CA ALA A 27 -17.11 2.50 -5.27
C ALA A 27 -18.61 2.12 -5.25
N ALA A 28 -19.09 1.52 -6.34
CA ALA A 28 -20.49 1.15 -6.50
C ALA A 28 -20.89 -0.13 -5.75
N SER A 29 -19.92 -0.95 -5.34
CA SER A 29 -20.17 -2.19 -4.59
C SER A 29 -19.33 -2.26 -3.33
N ALA A 30 -19.89 -2.90 -2.29
CA ALA A 30 -19.19 -3.11 -1.02
C ALA A 30 -17.89 -3.93 -1.20
N GLY A 31 -17.87 -4.87 -2.16
CA GLY A 31 -16.68 -5.65 -2.49
C GLY A 31 -15.55 -4.78 -3.05
N TRP A 32 -15.85 -3.91 -4.01
CA TRP A 32 -14.84 -2.99 -4.57
C TRP A 32 -14.45 -1.89 -3.57
N ALA A 33 -15.37 -1.46 -2.71
CA ALA A 33 -15.05 -0.55 -1.61
C ALA A 33 -14.04 -1.18 -0.63
N LEU A 34 -14.22 -2.47 -0.30
CA LEU A 34 -13.28 -3.22 0.53
C LEU A 34 -11.91 -3.34 -0.15
N VAL A 35 -11.86 -3.66 -1.44
CA VAL A 35 -10.60 -3.72 -2.22
C VAL A 35 -9.87 -2.39 -2.16
N LEU A 36 -10.55 -1.28 -2.47
CA LEU A 36 -9.95 0.04 -2.49
C LEU A 36 -9.53 0.49 -1.08
N GLY A 37 -10.28 0.14 -0.04
CA GLY A 37 -9.92 0.37 1.35
C GLY A 37 -8.66 -0.40 1.78
N LEU A 38 -8.55 -1.68 1.42
CA LEU A 38 -7.39 -2.52 1.72
C LEU A 38 -6.13 -2.03 0.99
N VAL A 39 -6.23 -1.78 -0.32
CA VAL A 39 -5.10 -1.34 -1.13
C VAL A 39 -4.69 0.09 -0.75
N GLY A 40 -5.66 0.99 -0.60
CA GLY A 40 -5.43 2.38 -0.21
C GLY A 40 -4.84 2.50 1.20
N GLY A 41 -5.39 1.74 2.15
CA GLY A 41 -4.90 1.70 3.54
C GLY A 41 -3.50 1.11 3.64
N GLY A 42 -3.22 -0.01 2.96
CA GLY A 42 -1.88 -0.60 2.91
C GLY A 42 -0.86 0.34 2.27
N ALA A 43 -1.17 0.93 1.12
CA ALA A 43 -0.31 1.91 0.47
C ALA A 43 -0.06 3.15 1.36
N ALA A 44 -1.09 3.64 2.06
CA ALA A 44 -0.98 4.76 2.97
C ALA A 44 -0.09 4.44 4.18
N GLY A 45 -0.23 3.26 4.80
CA GLY A 45 0.62 2.83 5.92
C GLY A 45 2.11 2.78 5.54
N ASN A 46 2.41 2.15 4.41
CA ASN A 46 3.76 2.08 3.86
C ASN A 46 4.30 3.46 3.41
N LEU A 47 3.42 4.41 3.07
CA LEU A 47 3.80 5.79 2.75
C LEU A 47 4.10 6.61 4.01
N VAL A 48 3.31 6.45 5.07
CA VAL A 48 3.55 7.13 6.36
C VAL A 48 4.94 6.76 6.90
N ASP A 49 5.32 5.49 6.85
CA ASP A 49 6.67 5.06 7.24
C ASP A 49 7.76 5.80 6.45
N ARG A 50 7.60 5.91 5.13
CA ARG A 50 8.56 6.62 4.26
C ARG A 50 8.66 8.11 4.54
N LEU A 51 7.57 8.74 4.97
CA LEU A 51 7.49 10.18 5.25
C LEU A 51 7.95 10.54 6.67
N ALA A 52 7.63 9.70 7.66
CA ALA A 52 7.83 10.02 9.07
C ALA A 52 9.19 9.54 9.62
N ARG A 53 9.86 8.60 8.94
CA ARG A 53 11.09 7.98 9.47
C ARG A 53 12.37 8.64 8.94
N PRO A 54 13.47 8.61 9.73
CA PRO A 54 14.79 9.04 9.27
C PRO A 54 15.23 8.30 8.00
N PRO A 55 16.09 8.89 7.14
CA PRO A 55 16.86 10.13 7.34
C PRO A 55 16.14 11.43 6.93
N GLY A 56 14.90 11.36 6.44
CA GLY A 56 14.14 12.53 6.04
C GLY A 56 12.86 12.15 5.28
N PRO A 57 11.92 13.09 5.09
CA PRO A 57 10.64 12.80 4.47
C PRO A 57 10.80 12.26 3.04
N GLY A 58 10.20 11.10 2.78
CA GLY A 58 10.29 10.39 1.51
C GLY A 58 11.59 9.63 1.30
N ARG A 59 12.38 9.46 2.37
CA ARG A 59 13.59 8.64 2.41
C ARG A 59 13.56 7.59 3.52
N GLY A 60 12.53 7.60 4.35
CA GLY A 60 12.35 6.63 5.42
C GLY A 60 12.22 5.21 4.89
N ALA A 61 12.71 4.24 5.67
CA ALA A 61 12.49 2.83 5.41
C ALA A 61 11.10 2.40 5.89
N VAL A 62 10.49 1.44 5.19
CA VAL A 62 9.30 0.73 5.67
C VAL A 62 9.73 -0.25 6.75
N VAL A 63 8.93 -0.37 7.81
CA VAL A 63 9.22 -1.32 8.89
C VAL A 63 8.49 -2.62 8.66
N ASP A 64 9.28 -3.68 8.48
CA ASP A 64 8.82 -5.05 8.43
C ASP A 64 8.99 -5.68 9.81
N PHE A 65 7.90 -6.22 10.36
CA PHE A 65 7.87 -6.75 11.73
C PHE A 65 7.35 -8.18 11.82
N VAL A 66 6.86 -8.74 10.71
CA VAL A 66 6.48 -10.14 10.60
C VAL A 66 7.58 -10.87 9.85
N ASP A 67 8.26 -11.78 10.55
CA ASP A 67 9.29 -12.64 9.99
C ASP A 67 8.89 -14.11 10.20
N VAL A 68 8.82 -14.86 9.11
CA VAL A 68 8.46 -16.29 9.10
C VAL A 68 9.63 -17.18 8.64
N ALA A 69 10.85 -16.64 8.57
CA ALA A 69 12.12 -17.29 8.23
C ALA A 69 12.26 -17.84 6.79
N TRP A 70 11.20 -18.35 6.17
CA TRP A 70 11.21 -18.91 4.81
C TRP A 70 10.68 -17.94 3.75
N PHE A 71 10.14 -16.79 4.15
CA PHE A 71 9.62 -15.73 3.29
C PHE A 71 10.28 -14.41 3.64
N ALA A 72 10.20 -13.43 2.73
CA ALA A 72 10.64 -12.07 3.01
C ALA A 72 9.86 -11.51 4.22
N ALA A 73 10.55 -10.78 5.10
CA ALA A 73 9.87 -10.06 6.18
C ALA A 73 8.84 -9.08 5.58
N PHE A 74 7.70 -8.94 6.23
CA PHE A 74 6.60 -8.09 5.76
C PHE A 74 5.89 -7.41 6.92
N ASN A 75 4.95 -6.54 6.60
CA ASN A 75 4.13 -5.86 7.60
C ASN A 75 2.62 -5.97 7.32
N LEU A 76 1.81 -5.33 8.17
CA LEU A 76 0.37 -5.33 8.02
C LEU A 76 -0.09 -4.60 6.73
N ALA A 77 0.63 -3.57 6.28
CA ALA A 77 0.32 -2.89 5.03
C ALA A 77 0.51 -3.79 3.81
N ASP A 78 1.55 -4.63 3.80
CA ASP A 78 1.78 -5.62 2.75
C ASP A 78 0.69 -6.70 2.78
N ALA A 79 0.33 -7.19 3.96
CA ALA A 79 -0.77 -8.14 4.11
C ALA A 79 -2.10 -7.55 3.60
N ALA A 80 -2.40 -6.29 3.91
CA ALA A 80 -3.58 -5.59 3.41
C ALA A 80 -3.57 -5.47 1.88
N LEU A 81 -2.42 -5.12 1.28
CA LEU A 81 -2.25 -5.08 -0.18
C LEU A 81 -2.50 -6.46 -0.80
N THR A 82 -1.88 -7.52 -0.27
CA THR A 82 -2.05 -8.89 -0.76
C THR A 82 -3.51 -9.36 -0.67
N ILE A 83 -4.19 -9.11 0.46
CA ILE A 83 -5.60 -9.47 0.63
C ILE A 83 -6.47 -8.65 -0.32
N GLY A 84 -6.23 -7.35 -0.47
CA GLY A 84 -6.97 -6.49 -1.39
C GLY A 84 -6.89 -6.97 -2.83
N VAL A 85 -5.69 -7.37 -3.28
CA VAL A 85 -5.48 -7.96 -4.60
C VAL A 85 -6.18 -9.31 -4.73
N ALA A 86 -6.11 -10.17 -3.72
CA ALA A 86 -6.80 -11.46 -3.74
C ALA A 86 -8.34 -11.30 -3.82
N VAL A 87 -8.91 -10.36 -3.07
CA VAL A 87 -10.34 -10.03 -3.15
C VAL A 87 -10.69 -9.47 -4.52
N ALA A 88 -9.88 -8.55 -5.06
CA ALA A 88 -10.10 -7.98 -6.40
C ALA A 88 -10.10 -9.06 -7.49
N PHE A 89 -9.18 -10.03 -7.38
CA PHE A 89 -9.10 -11.18 -8.28
C PHE A 89 -10.39 -12.00 -8.22
N VAL A 90 -10.83 -12.39 -7.02
CA VAL A 90 -12.10 -13.14 -6.85
C VAL A 90 -13.30 -12.38 -7.38
N LEU A 91 -13.39 -11.07 -7.14
CA LEU A 91 -14.49 -10.24 -7.65
C LEU A 91 -14.46 -10.12 -9.17
N SER A 92 -13.27 -10.00 -9.77
CA SER A 92 -13.10 -9.92 -11.23
C SER A 92 -13.53 -11.21 -11.93
N TRP A 93 -13.35 -12.38 -11.30
CA TRP A 93 -13.82 -13.67 -11.82
C TRP A 93 -15.32 -13.90 -11.68
N ARG A 94 -16.00 -13.12 -10.82
CA ARG A 94 -17.44 -13.20 -10.59
C ARG A 94 -18.24 -12.18 -11.41
N GLY A 95 -17.55 -11.36 -12.20
CA GLY A 95 -18.11 -10.35 -13.11
C GLY A 95 -18.32 -10.90 -14.51
#